data_AF-A0A6L5EPI7-F1
#
_entry.id   AF-A0A6L5EPI7-F1
#
_cell.length_a   1.000
_cell.length_b   1.000
_cell.length_c   1.000
_cell.angle_alpha   90.00
_cell.angle_beta   90.00
_cell.angle_gamma   90.00
#
_symmetry.space_group_name_H-M   'P 1'
#
loop_
_entity.id
_entity.type
_entity.pdbx_description
1 polymer ?
#
loop_
_entity_poly.entity_id
_entity_poly.type
_entity_poly.pdbx_seq_one_letter_code
_entity_poly.pdbx_strand_id
1 'polypeptide(L)'
;MAVHLGSPSGRLSRNVQQFLTFGIIGGSGTLVNLAVTAMSKKVAGWTAGISEHDAFLNLLGTQFHIRWFHIFMVIGFLFANTWNYQLNRVWTFRSVRTEGWWRGFFPFLLTGLSALVVSSIVATFLMNPASPIALPTEVFDDSTGLRTKFYWATAISIVVAMPVNFVLNKIWTFRGRPPAVAVVAEQEPVARV
;
A
#
# COMPACT_ATOMS: atom_id res chain seq x y z
N MET A 1 -19.06 -39.79 -20.85
CA MET A 1 -17.96 -39.05 -20.22
C MET A 1 -17.99 -37.62 -20.78
N ALA A 2 -18.67 -36.70 -20.11
CA ALA A 2 -18.83 -35.31 -20.58
C ALA A 2 -17.87 -34.41 -19.78
N VAL A 3 -16.88 -33.84 -20.47
CA VAL A 3 -16.00 -32.82 -19.90
C VAL A 3 -16.79 -31.53 -19.81
N HIS A 4 -17.15 -31.11 -18.59
CA HIS A 4 -17.80 -29.83 -18.36
C HIS A 4 -16.74 -28.73 -18.49
N LEU A 5 -16.52 -28.25 -19.72
CA LEU A 5 -15.72 -27.07 -20.00
C LEU A 5 -16.43 -25.87 -19.41
N GLY A 6 -16.01 -25.42 -18.22
CA GLY A 6 -16.50 -24.18 -17.63
C GLY A 6 -16.38 -23.04 -18.65
N SER A 7 -17.49 -22.34 -18.90
CA SER A 7 -17.55 -21.33 -19.97
C SER A 7 -16.49 -20.23 -19.78
N PRO A 8 -15.89 -19.71 -20.86
CA PRO A 8 -14.91 -18.62 -20.79
C PRO A 8 -15.44 -17.37 -20.05
N SER A 9 -16.75 -17.10 -20.18
CA SER A 9 -17.46 -16.00 -19.53
C SER A 9 -17.48 -16.10 -18.00
N GLY A 10 -17.59 -17.32 -17.45
CA GLY A 10 -17.58 -17.55 -16.00
C GLY A 10 -16.20 -17.38 -15.35
N ARG A 11 -15.11 -17.43 -16.13
CA ARG A 11 -13.73 -17.15 -15.65
C ARG A 11 -13.43 -15.66 -15.71
N LEU A 12 -13.84 -14.98 -16.78
CA LEU A 12 -13.69 -13.53 -16.93
C LEU A 12 -14.46 -12.77 -15.83
N SER A 13 -15.72 -13.14 -15.57
CA SER A 13 -16.55 -12.51 -14.54
C SER A 13 -15.96 -12.65 -13.13
N ARG A 14 -15.37 -13.81 -12.80
CA ARG A 14 -14.72 -14.04 -11.50
C ARG A 14 -13.44 -13.23 -11.33
N ASN A 15 -12.62 -13.11 -12.39
CA ASN A 15 -11.40 -12.31 -12.35
C ASN A 15 -11.71 -10.81 -12.21
N VAL A 16 -12.74 -10.32 -12.89
CA VAL A 16 -13.19 -8.91 -12.77
C VAL A 16 -13.73 -8.62 -11.37
N GLN A 17 -14.54 -9.50 -10.81
CA GLN A 17 -15.06 -9.34 -9.45
C GLN A 17 -13.93 -9.32 -8.41
N GLN A 18 -12.92 -10.19 -8.56
CA GLN A 18 -11.74 -10.19 -7.69
C GLN A 18 -10.95 -8.89 -7.83
N PHE A 19 -10.69 -8.42 -9.06
CA PHE A 19 -10.00 -7.15 -9.31
C PHE A 19 -10.73 -5.95 -8.69
N LEU A 20 -12.05 -5.86 -8.86
CA LEU A 20 -12.85 -4.79 -8.24
C LEU A 20 -12.82 -4.85 -6.72
N THR A 21 -12.89 -6.05 -6.14
CA THR A 21 -12.80 -6.23 -4.69
C THR A 21 -11.43 -5.80 -4.15
N PHE A 22 -10.35 -6.20 -4.82
CA PHE A 22 -8.99 -5.75 -4.50
C PHE A 22 -8.84 -4.22 -4.66
N GLY A 23 -9.42 -3.65 -5.72
CA GLY A 23 -9.42 -2.22 -5.97
C GLY A 23 -10.19 -1.42 -4.90
N ILE A 24 -11.33 -1.91 -4.44
CA ILE A 24 -12.12 -1.26 -3.38
C ILE A 24 -11.39 -1.32 -2.03
N ILE A 25 -10.88 -2.50 -1.65
CA ILE A 25 -10.16 -2.66 -0.38
C ILE A 25 -8.89 -1.81 -0.40
N GLY A 26 -8.06 -1.93 -1.44
CA GLY A 26 -6.82 -1.16 -1.58
C GLY A 26 -7.06 0.35 -1.73
N GLY A 27 -8.12 0.74 -2.45
CA GLY A 27 -8.55 2.13 -2.58
C GLY A 27 -8.96 2.73 -1.24
N SER A 28 -9.70 1.99 -0.42
CA SER A 28 -10.10 2.46 0.92
C SER A 28 -8.90 2.71 1.84
N GLY A 29 -7.90 1.81 1.81
CA GLY A 29 -6.66 2.03 2.55
C GLY A 29 -5.89 3.25 2.08
N THR A 30 -5.92 3.54 0.77
CA THR A 30 -5.30 4.76 0.21
C THR A 30 -5.98 6.02 0.72
N LEU A 31 -7.31 6.03 0.80
CA LEU A 31 -8.06 7.16 1.38
C LEU A 31 -7.73 7.35 2.87
N VAL A 32 -7.67 6.25 3.64
CA VAL A 32 -7.24 6.29 5.05
C VAL A 32 -5.82 6.84 5.16
N ASN A 33 -4.91 6.44 4.29
CA ASN A 33 -3.53 6.93 4.26
C ASN A 33 -3.50 8.45 4.12
N LEU A 34 -4.13 8.97 3.06
CA LEU A 34 -4.17 10.41 2.77
C LEU A 34 -4.84 11.21 3.89
N ALA A 35 -5.96 10.70 4.43
CA ALA A 35 -6.66 11.34 5.52
C ALA A 35 -5.78 11.42 6.78
N VAL A 36 -5.16 10.31 7.17
CA VAL A 36 -4.30 10.26 8.36
C VAL A 36 -3.06 11.11 8.18
N THR A 37 -2.40 11.06 7.03
CA THR A 37 -1.25 11.94 6.74
C THR A 37 -1.64 13.42 6.82
N ALA A 38 -2.79 13.81 6.26
CA ALA A 38 -3.28 15.18 6.35
C ALA A 38 -3.60 15.60 7.79
N MET A 39 -4.21 14.70 8.58
CA MET A 39 -4.49 14.94 10.00
C MET A 39 -3.20 15.04 10.82
N SER A 40 -2.24 14.15 10.63
CA SER A 40 -0.95 14.18 11.33
C SER A 40 -0.21 15.49 11.09
N LYS A 41 -0.19 15.96 9.84
CA LYS A 41 0.36 17.28 9.48
C LYS A 41 -0.33 18.41 10.25
N LYS A 42 -1.66 18.46 10.23
CA LYS A 42 -2.45 19.52 10.89
C LYS A 42 -2.25 19.50 12.40
N VAL A 43 -2.30 18.32 13.01
CA VAL A 43 -2.08 18.16 14.45
C VAL A 43 -0.68 18.64 14.83
N ALA A 44 0.37 18.21 14.12
CA ALA A 44 1.74 18.65 14.40
C ALA A 44 1.92 20.16 14.24
N GLY A 45 1.29 20.75 13.22
CA GLY A 45 1.27 22.20 13.02
C GLY A 45 0.56 22.94 14.17
N TRP A 46 -0.59 22.45 14.63
CA TRP A 46 -1.35 23.09 15.71
C TRP A 46 -0.72 22.93 17.09
N THR A 47 -0.12 21.77 17.38
CA THR A 47 0.39 21.46 18.72
C THR A 47 1.82 21.90 18.93
N ALA A 48 2.65 21.88 17.88
CA ALA A 48 4.09 22.10 17.99
C ALA A 48 4.64 23.09 16.95
N GLY A 49 3.80 23.66 16.08
CA GLY A 49 4.25 24.57 15.03
C GLY A 49 5.11 23.91 13.95
N ILE A 50 5.04 22.57 13.82
CA ILE A 50 5.88 21.79 12.93
C ILE A 50 5.29 21.76 11.52
N SER A 51 6.09 22.12 10.52
CA SER A 51 5.79 21.98 9.10
C SER A 51 6.33 20.66 8.52
N GLU A 52 5.70 20.19 7.44
CA GLU A 52 6.18 19.12 6.58
C GLU A 52 7.61 19.36 6.04
N HIS A 53 8.03 20.63 5.92
CA HIS A 53 9.34 20.99 5.41
C HIS A 53 10.42 20.94 6.47
N ASP A 54 10.07 20.92 7.75
CA ASP A 54 11.05 20.98 8.82
C ASP A 54 11.93 19.73 8.85
N ALA A 55 13.19 19.93 9.24
CA ALA A 55 14.10 18.81 9.46
C ALA A 55 13.66 18.03 10.70
N PHE A 56 13.55 16.71 10.56
CA PHE A 56 13.33 15.79 11.67
C PHE A 56 14.67 15.22 12.16
N LEU A 57 15.49 14.71 11.23
CA LEU A 57 16.79 14.12 11.54
C LEU A 57 17.79 14.39 10.41
N ASN A 58 18.99 14.83 10.77
CA ASN A 58 20.11 14.95 9.84
C ASN A 58 20.72 13.57 9.56
N LEU A 59 20.99 13.27 8.29
CA LEU A 59 21.61 12.01 7.90
C LEU A 59 23.13 12.11 8.04
N LEU A 60 23.66 11.62 9.17
CA LEU A 60 25.10 11.40 9.40
C LEU A 60 26.00 12.65 9.17
N GLY A 61 25.49 13.84 9.49
CA GLY A 61 26.22 15.10 9.29
C GLY A 61 26.21 15.62 7.85
N THR A 62 25.44 15.00 6.95
CA THR A 62 25.35 15.42 5.54
C THR A 62 24.32 16.53 5.35
N GLN A 63 24.26 17.11 4.15
CA GLN A 63 23.21 18.05 3.75
C GLN A 63 21.80 17.41 3.66
N PHE A 64 21.72 16.07 3.67
CA PHE A 64 20.46 15.36 3.54
C PHE A 64 19.77 15.20 4.90
N HIS A 65 18.46 15.43 4.91
CA HIS A 65 17.65 15.39 6.11
C HIS A 65 16.42 14.52 5.87
N ILE A 66 16.13 13.64 6.83
CA ILE A 66 14.78 13.13 7.01
C ILE A 66 13.97 14.32 7.51
N ARG A 67 12.96 14.72 6.73
CA ARG A 67 12.03 15.80 7.06
C ARG A 67 10.75 15.25 7.68
N TRP A 68 9.99 16.10 8.37
CA TRP A 68 8.75 15.75 9.04
C TRP A 68 7.68 15.14 8.13
N PHE A 69 7.65 15.50 6.84
CA PHE A 69 6.75 14.87 5.89
C PHE A 69 6.93 13.33 5.82
N HIS A 70 8.15 12.81 5.99
CA HIS A 70 8.39 11.36 6.05
C HIS A 70 7.70 10.73 7.25
N ILE A 71 7.72 11.41 8.39
CA ILE A 71 7.09 10.93 9.62
C ILE A 71 5.57 10.88 9.42
N PHE A 72 4.97 11.91 8.82
CA PHE A 72 3.54 11.92 8.51
C PHE A 72 3.15 10.83 7.50
N MET A 73 4.02 10.49 6.54
CA MET A 73 3.81 9.37 5.61
C MET A 73 3.90 8.02 6.33
N VAL A 74 4.85 7.85 7.25
CA VAL A 74 4.95 6.62 8.07
C VAL A 74 3.68 6.43 8.89
N ILE A 75 3.17 7.48 9.55
CA ILE A 75 1.94 7.40 10.33
C ILE A 75 0.75 7.03 9.43
N GLY A 76 0.59 7.71 8.29
CA GLY A 76 -0.47 7.40 7.32
C GLY A 76 -0.40 5.95 6.82
N PHE A 77 0.81 5.46 6.51
CA PHE A 77 1.06 4.09 6.13
C PHE A 77 0.66 3.09 7.21
N LEU A 78 1.04 3.32 8.48
CA LEU A 78 0.72 2.38 9.56
C LEU A 78 -0.80 2.23 9.75
N PHE A 79 -1.55 3.34 9.71
CA PHE A 79 -3.01 3.30 9.80
C PHE A 79 -3.64 2.62 8.57
N ALA A 80 -3.19 2.97 7.36
CA ALA A 80 -3.67 2.36 6.13
C ALA A 80 -3.38 0.86 6.05
N ASN A 81 -2.18 0.44 6.47
CA ASN A 81 -1.77 -0.95 6.49
C ASN A 81 -2.59 -1.75 7.52
N THR A 82 -2.83 -1.17 8.70
CA THR A 82 -3.71 -1.76 9.73
C THR A 82 -5.15 -1.87 9.22
N TRP A 83 -5.67 -0.82 8.58
CA TRP A 83 -7.00 -0.83 7.96
C TRP A 83 -7.13 -1.93 6.91
N ASN A 84 -6.15 -2.04 6.01
CA ASN A 84 -6.12 -3.07 4.98
C ASN A 84 -6.02 -4.48 5.57
N TYR A 85 -5.22 -4.68 6.62
CA TYR A 85 -5.13 -5.95 7.32
C TYR A 85 -6.48 -6.34 7.94
N GLN A 86 -7.12 -5.39 8.63
CA GLN A 86 -8.39 -5.64 9.30
C GLN A 86 -9.51 -5.97 8.31
N LEU A 87 -9.60 -5.25 7.18
CA LEU A 87 -10.55 -5.55 6.12
C LEU A 87 -10.29 -6.92 5.49
N ASN A 88 -9.04 -7.24 5.17
CA ASN A 88 -8.70 -8.56 4.62
C ASN A 88 -9.03 -9.70 5.59
N ARG A 89 -8.83 -9.50 6.89
CA ARG A 89 -9.14 -10.48 7.92
C ARG A 89 -10.65 -10.71 8.10
N VAL A 90 -11.44 -9.63 8.11
CA VAL A 90 -12.89 -9.71 8.37
C VAL A 90 -13.68 -10.14 7.14
N TRP A 91 -13.28 -9.67 5.95
CA TRP A 91 -14.05 -9.89 4.73
C TRP A 91 -13.44 -10.99 3.86
N THR A 92 -12.17 -10.85 3.46
CA THR A 92 -11.53 -11.74 2.47
C THR A 92 -11.27 -13.15 3.00
N PHE A 93 -10.85 -13.30 4.27
CA PHE A 93 -10.42 -14.58 4.85
C PHE A 93 -11.35 -15.14 5.93
N ARG A 94 -12.62 -14.72 5.97
CA ARG A 94 -13.56 -15.05 7.05
C ARG A 94 -13.76 -16.57 7.29
N SER A 95 -13.47 -17.41 6.29
CA SER A 95 -13.66 -18.87 6.33
C SER A 95 -12.40 -19.68 6.64
N VAL A 96 -11.22 -19.05 6.76
CA VAL A 96 -9.96 -19.76 7.02
C VAL A 96 -9.62 -19.66 8.51
N ARG A 97 -9.10 -20.73 9.12
CA ARG A 97 -8.67 -20.74 10.52
C ARG A 97 -7.59 -19.66 10.71
N THR A 98 -7.98 -18.49 11.20
CA THR A 98 -7.08 -17.33 11.25
C THR A 98 -6.08 -17.50 12.39
N GLU A 99 -4.79 -17.33 12.09
CA GLU A 99 -3.76 -17.13 13.12
C GLU A 99 -4.12 -15.93 14.02
N GLY A 100 -3.55 -15.86 15.22
CA GLY A 100 -3.75 -14.74 16.14
C GLY A 100 -3.46 -13.39 15.46
N TRP A 101 -4.17 -12.33 15.86
CA TRP A 101 -4.15 -11.03 15.18
C TRP A 101 -2.73 -10.50 14.92
N TRP A 102 -1.86 -10.55 15.93
CA TRP A 102 -0.47 -10.10 15.84
C TRP A 102 0.40 -10.95 14.92
N ARG A 103 0.21 -12.28 14.91
CA ARG A 103 1.00 -13.20 14.08
C ARG A 103 0.75 -12.96 12.59
N GLY A 104 -0.48 -12.62 12.21
CA GLY A 104 -0.80 -12.23 10.82
C GLY A 104 -0.44 -10.78 10.50
N PHE A 105 -0.52 -9.86 11.47
CA PHE A 105 -0.32 -8.44 11.25
C PHE A 105 1.13 -8.11 10.86
N PHE A 106 2.13 -8.61 11.59
CA PHE A 106 3.53 -8.25 11.33
C PHE A 106 4.04 -8.70 9.95
N PRO A 107 3.78 -9.92 9.47
CA PRO A 107 4.09 -10.28 8.08
C PRO A 107 3.41 -9.38 7.06
N PHE A 108 2.14 -9.04 7.26
CA PHE A 108 1.41 -8.11 6.39
C PHE A 108 2.05 -6.71 6.39
N LEU A 109 2.40 -6.19 7.57
CA LEU A 109 3.10 -4.92 7.73
C LEU A 109 4.47 -4.92 7.02
N LEU A 110 5.27 -5.97 7.22
CA LEU A 110 6.58 -6.14 6.60
C LEU A 110 6.49 -6.11 5.07
N THR A 111 5.52 -6.80 4.48
CA THR A 111 5.30 -6.74 3.02
C THR A 111 4.88 -5.36 2.52
N GLY A 112 4.33 -4.51 3.38
CA GLY A 112 4.00 -3.13 3.05
C GLY A 112 5.18 -2.16 3.12
N LEU A 113 6.27 -2.51 3.81
CA LEU A 113 7.40 -1.59 4.02
C LEU A 113 8.11 -1.21 2.71
N SER A 114 8.16 -2.10 1.73
CA SER A 114 8.69 -1.77 0.40
C SER A 114 7.88 -0.68 -0.29
N ALA A 115 6.55 -0.71 -0.17
CA ALA A 115 5.70 0.37 -0.69
C ALA A 115 5.96 1.70 0.04
N LEU A 116 6.18 1.67 1.36
CA LEU A 116 6.53 2.85 2.15
C LEU A 116 7.88 3.43 1.74
N VAL A 117 8.90 2.60 1.53
CA VAL A 117 10.23 3.04 1.08
C VAL A 117 10.14 3.70 -0.30
N VAL A 118 9.49 3.03 -1.26
CA VAL A 118 9.28 3.59 -2.60
C VAL A 118 8.53 4.91 -2.52
N SER A 119 7.45 4.96 -1.74
CA SER A 119 6.66 6.18 -1.57
C SER A 119 7.51 7.32 -1.00
N SER A 120 8.36 7.03 0.00
CA SER A 120 9.22 8.03 0.63
C SER A 120 10.26 8.59 -0.34
N ILE A 121 10.85 7.74 -1.19
CA ILE A 121 11.81 8.16 -2.23
C ILE A 121 11.11 9.06 -3.24
N VAL A 122 9.95 8.64 -3.76
CA VAL A 122 9.19 9.42 -4.73
C VAL A 122 8.78 10.77 -4.14
N ALA A 123 8.24 10.78 -2.92
CA ALA A 123 7.86 12.01 -2.23
C ALA A 123 9.06 12.94 -2.02
N THR A 124 10.26 12.40 -1.73
CA THR A 124 11.48 13.20 -1.60
C THR A 124 11.82 13.95 -2.89
N PHE A 125 11.71 13.29 -4.04
CA PHE A 125 11.93 13.96 -5.33
C PHE A 125 10.82 14.98 -5.64
N LEU A 126 9.55 14.61 -5.44
CA LEU A 126 8.42 15.52 -5.68
C LEU A 126 8.45 16.77 -4.79
N MET A 127 8.93 16.64 -3.55
CA MET A 127 9.01 17.73 -2.56
C MET A 127 10.25 18.61 -2.72
N ASN A 128 11.32 18.13 -3.34
CA ASN A 128 12.58 18.87 -3.47
C ASN A 128 12.55 19.79 -4.70
N PRO A 129 12.58 21.14 -4.56
CA PRO A 129 12.53 22.06 -5.70
C PRO A 129 13.68 21.92 -6.68
N ALA A 130 14.83 21.39 -6.24
CA ALA A 130 15.97 21.12 -7.10
C ALA A 130 15.83 19.81 -7.90
N SER A 131 14.77 19.03 -7.65
CA SER A 131 14.52 17.79 -8.39
C SER A 131 13.93 18.08 -9.78
N PRO A 132 14.34 17.33 -10.82
CA PRO A 132 13.73 17.44 -12.15
C PRO A 132 12.23 17.13 -12.20
N ILE A 133 11.73 16.36 -11.23
CA ILE A 133 10.32 15.95 -11.13
C ILE A 133 9.61 16.63 -9.95
N ALA A 134 10.17 17.73 -9.43
CA ALA A 134 9.55 18.49 -8.36
C ALA A 134 8.13 18.92 -8.74
N LEU A 135 7.21 18.88 -7.78
CA LEU A 135 5.91 19.48 -7.98
C LEU A 135 6.04 21.00 -8.09
N PRO A 136 5.33 21.66 -9.02
CA PRO A 136 5.39 23.10 -9.23
C PRO A 136 4.94 23.86 -7.97
N THR A 137 5.78 24.75 -7.46
CA THR A 137 5.49 25.58 -6.27
C THR A 137 4.42 26.64 -6.52
N GLU A 138 4.29 27.08 -7.76
CA GLU A 138 3.31 28.06 -8.22
C GLU A 138 1.88 27.51 -8.21
N VAL A 139 1.72 26.20 -8.44
CA VAL A 139 0.43 25.52 -8.32
C VAL A 139 0.21 25.05 -6.88
N PHE A 140 1.21 24.39 -6.32
CA PHE A 140 1.17 23.82 -4.96
C PHE A 140 1.94 24.73 -3.99
N ASP A 141 1.31 25.86 -3.69
CA ASP A 141 1.85 26.96 -2.88
C ASP A 141 1.47 26.86 -1.38
N ASP A 142 0.87 25.75 -0.97
CA ASP A 142 0.41 25.48 0.40
C ASP A 142 -0.63 26.49 0.95
N SER A 143 -1.20 27.35 0.10
CA SER A 143 -2.21 28.36 0.50
C SER A 143 -3.54 27.76 0.96
N THR A 144 -3.87 26.57 0.47
CA THR A 144 -5.10 25.83 0.81
C THR A 144 -4.81 24.34 0.91
N GLY A 145 -5.75 23.57 1.45
CA GLY A 145 -5.62 22.11 1.54
C GLY A 145 -5.36 21.45 0.17
N LEU A 146 -6.10 21.83 -0.87
CA LEU A 146 -5.91 21.27 -2.22
C LEU A 146 -4.65 21.80 -2.92
N ARG A 147 -4.05 22.89 -2.43
CA ARG A 147 -2.78 23.41 -2.93
C ARG A 147 -1.59 22.99 -2.05
N THR A 148 -1.83 22.14 -1.05
CA THR A 148 -0.75 21.61 -0.21
C THR A 148 0.10 20.62 -1.00
N LYS A 149 1.34 20.96 -1.29
CA LYS A 149 2.26 20.16 -2.11
C LYS A 149 2.45 18.76 -1.55
N PHE A 150 2.59 18.67 -0.23
CA PHE A 150 2.80 17.40 0.45
C PHE A 150 1.66 16.39 0.23
N TYR A 151 0.41 16.83 0.14
CA TYR A 151 -0.73 15.93 -0.06
C TYR A 151 -0.69 15.26 -1.43
N TRP A 152 -0.35 16.04 -2.46
CA TRP A 152 -0.18 15.53 -3.83
C TRP A 152 1.06 14.68 -3.97
N ALA A 153 2.17 15.08 -3.36
CA ALA A 153 3.38 14.27 -3.33
C ALA A 153 3.08 12.89 -2.72
N THR A 154 2.33 12.84 -1.62
CA THR A 154 1.92 11.58 -0.97
C THR A 154 1.01 10.75 -1.88
N ALA A 155 -0.02 11.36 -2.48
CA ALA A 155 -0.96 10.67 -3.37
C ALA A 155 -0.26 10.05 -4.59
N ILE A 156 0.57 10.82 -5.28
CA ILE A 156 1.34 10.35 -6.44
C ILE A 156 2.30 9.24 -6.00
N SER A 157 2.95 9.39 -4.86
CA SER A 157 3.88 8.39 -4.32
C SER A 157 3.20 7.04 -4.07
N ILE A 158 1.97 7.04 -3.53
CA ILE A 158 1.19 5.81 -3.34
C ILE A 158 0.87 5.16 -4.69
N VAL A 159 0.43 5.95 -5.67
CA VAL A 159 0.12 5.46 -7.02
C VAL A 159 1.33 4.82 -7.69
N VAL A 160 2.51 5.45 -7.57
CA VAL A 160 3.77 4.93 -8.10
C VAL A 160 4.25 3.70 -7.33
N ALA A 161 4.06 3.67 -6.01
CA ALA A 161 4.48 2.56 -5.18
C ALA A 161 3.70 1.27 -5.47
N MET A 162 2.44 1.33 -5.89
CA MET A 162 1.64 0.14 -6.20
C MET A 162 2.31 -0.80 -7.24
N PRO A 163 2.62 -0.37 -8.47
CA PRO A 163 3.27 -1.24 -9.46
C PRO A 163 4.70 -1.63 -9.06
N VAL A 164 5.46 -0.72 -8.46
CA VAL A 164 6.85 -1.02 -8.02
C VAL A 164 6.84 -2.08 -6.92
N ASN A 165 5.94 -1.96 -5.95
CA ASN A 165 5.80 -2.92 -4.87
C ASN A 165 5.38 -4.30 -5.39
N PHE A 166 4.51 -4.36 -6.40
CA PHE A 166 4.16 -5.62 -7.06
C PHE A 166 5.38 -6.29 -7.69
N VAL A 167 6.20 -5.53 -8.43
CA VAL A 167 7.42 -6.05 -9.08
C VAL A 167 8.44 -6.53 -8.03
N LEU A 168 8.68 -5.76 -6.98
CA LEU A 168 9.60 -6.13 -5.90
C LEU A 168 9.15 -7.41 -5.18
N ASN A 169 7.87 -7.49 -4.80
CA ASN A 169 7.33 -8.70 -4.19
C ASN A 169 7.37 -9.90 -5.13
N LYS A 170 7.13 -9.70 -6.43
CA LYS A 170 7.22 -10.77 -7.45
C LYS A 170 8.65 -11.31 -7.59
N ILE A 171 9.65 -10.45 -7.62
CA ILE A 171 11.06 -10.83 -7.81
C ILE A 171 11.65 -11.42 -6.53
N TRP A 172 11.26 -10.92 -5.36
CA TRP A 172 11.87 -11.33 -4.09
C TRP A 172 11.06 -12.41 -3.37
N THR A 173 9.78 -12.18 -3.07
CA THR A 173 8.95 -13.08 -2.25
C THR A 173 8.54 -14.37 -2.98
N PHE A 174 8.45 -14.34 -4.32
CA PHE A 174 8.03 -15.49 -5.13
C PHE A 174 9.17 -16.19 -5.88
N ARG A 175 10.44 -15.74 -5.73
CA ARG A 175 11.62 -16.51 -6.16
C ARG A 175 11.77 -17.73 -5.23
N GLY A 176 11.08 -18.82 -5.55
CA GLY A 176 11.28 -20.11 -4.89
C GLY A 176 10.02 -20.84 -4.41
N ARG A 177 8.82 -20.29 -4.61
CA ARG A 177 7.59 -21.09 -4.42
C ARG A 177 7.31 -21.88 -5.70
N PRO A 178 7.39 -23.23 -5.70
CA PRO A 178 6.86 -24.01 -6.81
C PRO A 178 5.39 -23.65 -7.01
N PRO A 179 4.86 -23.69 -8.25
CA PRO A 179 3.44 -23.44 -8.49
C PRO A 179 2.64 -24.33 -7.54
N ALA A 180 1.71 -23.74 -6.78
CA ALA A 180 0.85 -24.48 -5.87
C ALA A 180 0.30 -25.67 -6.64
N VAL A 181 0.59 -26.88 -6.17
CA VAL A 181 0.11 -28.12 -6.78
C VAL A 181 -1.39 -27.95 -6.92
N ALA A 182 -1.84 -27.78 -8.16
CA ALA A 182 -3.26 -27.79 -8.45
C ALA A 182 -3.73 -29.18 -7.99
N VAL A 183 -4.58 -29.22 -6.97
CA VAL A 183 -5.29 -30.45 -6.62
C VAL A 183 -6.09 -30.81 -7.86
N VAL A 184 -5.54 -31.71 -8.67
CA VAL A 184 -6.24 -32.35 -9.77
C VAL A 184 -7.31 -33.18 -9.08
N ALA A 185 -8.55 -32.73 -9.22
CA ALA A 185 -9.81 -33.36 -8.80
C ALA A 185 -9.66 -34.51 -7.80
N GLU A 186 -10.12 -34.29 -6.56
CA GLU A 186 -10.40 -35.35 -5.61
C GLU A 186 -11.21 -36.46 -6.32
N GLN A 187 -10.54 -37.57 -6.64
CA GLN A 187 -11.20 -38.76 -7.15
C GLN A 187 -11.87 -39.43 -5.95
N GLU A 188 -13.20 -39.51 -5.98
CA GLU A 188 -13.91 -40.32 -4.98
C GLU A 188 -13.39 -41.77 -5.05
N PRO A 189 -13.22 -42.43 -3.89
CA PRO A 189 -12.69 -43.79 -3.84
C PRO A 189 -13.57 -44.72 -4.65
N VAL A 190 -13.00 -45.32 -5.69
CA VAL A 190 -13.66 -46.36 -6.47
C VAL A 190 -13.96 -47.52 -5.53
N ALA A 191 -15.25 -47.74 -5.25
CA ALA A 191 -15.70 -48.90 -4.51
C ALA A 191 -15.20 -50.16 -5.23
N ARG A 192 -14.38 -50.96 -4.53
CA ARG A 192 -13.98 -52.27 -5.03
C ARG A 192 -15.22 -53.17 -4.99
N VAL A 193 -15.65 -53.62 -6.16
CA VAL A 193 -16.64 -54.68 -6.34
C VAL A 193 -16.01 -56.01 -5.92
#